data_AF-A0AAN8AZ34-F1
#
_entry.id   AF-A0AAN8AZ34-F1
#
_cell.length_a   1.000
_cell.length_b   1.000
_cell.length_c   1.000
_cell.angle_alpha   90.00
_cell.angle_beta   90.00
_cell.angle_gamma   90.00
#
_symmetry.space_group_name_H-M   'P 1'
#
loop_
_entity.id
_entity.type
_entity.pdbx_description
1 polymer ?
#
loop_
_entity_poly.entity_id
_entity_poly.type
_entity_poly.pdbx_seq_one_letter_code
_entity_poly.pdbx_strand_id
1 'polypeptide(L)'
;MHVREKKEATLHSMEELCECRRLALLAIPKLLSKLEVQHCNMDQWKLFGYVTGFLASLYGHRLGVFLNMTDGQVTKAVHCPEKGDYLLKVEEHKTNQSFGLAKMLLSSQEYGWLLSSIQMKNRLTAGSAKPKYVFFKTNASPSSLLTRYLQMAWLEMNLRGCPPSPVCGPPWQPLPETGMGKTQRSDTAWPEKAKYANEPKQSPKLTDFKEDSASV
;
A
#
# COMPACT_ATOMS: atom_id res chain seq x y z
N MET A 1 10.46 -8.10 -28.92
CA MET A 1 10.12 -7.05 -27.94
C MET A 1 10.83 -7.32 -26.62
N HIS A 2 11.59 -6.36 -26.12
CA HIS A 2 12.18 -6.37 -24.79
C HIS A 2 11.11 -6.24 -23.69
N VAL A 3 11.42 -6.74 -22.49
CA VAL A 3 10.55 -6.63 -21.30
C VAL A 3 10.24 -5.17 -20.94
N ARG A 4 11.12 -4.23 -21.32
CA ARG A 4 10.94 -2.78 -21.13
C ARG A 4 9.83 -2.21 -22.02
N GLU A 5 9.87 -2.48 -23.33
CA GLU A 5 8.89 -2.01 -24.31
C GLU A 5 7.47 -2.46 -23.94
N LYS A 6 7.32 -3.72 -23.51
CA LYS A 6 6.04 -4.25 -23.02
C LYS A 6 5.51 -3.55 -21.77
N LYS A 7 6.39 -2.98 -20.92
CA LYS A 7 5.99 -2.21 -19.73
C LYS A 7 5.68 -0.77 -20.09
N GLU A 8 6.44 -0.16 -21.00
CA GLU A 8 6.19 1.18 -21.51
C GLU A 8 4.85 1.26 -22.27
N ALA A 9 4.49 0.21 -23.04
CA ALA A 9 3.18 0.06 -23.66
C ALA A 9 2.00 -0.17 -22.67
N THR A 10 2.27 -0.36 -21.37
CA THR A 10 1.26 -0.44 -20.30
C THR A 10 1.22 0.78 -19.39
N LEU A 11 1.95 1.85 -19.75
CA LEU A 11 1.88 3.11 -19.01
C LEU A 11 0.56 3.84 -19.31
N HIS A 12 0.04 4.50 -18.28
CA HIS A 12 -1.12 5.37 -18.41
C HIS A 12 -0.82 6.56 -19.31
N SER A 13 -1.82 7.00 -20.08
CA SER A 13 -1.66 8.16 -20.96
C SER A 13 -1.55 9.46 -20.15
N MET A 14 -1.03 10.52 -20.77
CA MET A 14 -0.93 11.82 -20.09
C MET A 14 -2.31 12.36 -19.72
N GLU A 15 -3.32 12.10 -20.56
CA GLU A 15 -4.72 12.45 -20.35
C GLU A 15 -5.29 11.71 -19.12
N GLU A 16 -5.01 10.40 -18.97
CA GLU A 16 -5.44 9.62 -17.81
C GLU A 16 -4.81 10.13 -16.50
N LEU A 17 -3.52 10.50 -16.53
CA LEU A 17 -2.83 11.06 -15.36
C LEU A 17 -3.37 12.45 -14.99
N CYS A 18 -3.62 13.31 -15.98
CA CYS A 18 -4.27 14.61 -15.79
C CYS A 18 -5.68 14.46 -15.21
N GLU A 19 -6.48 13.54 -15.74
CA GLU A 19 -7.86 13.31 -15.30
C GLU A 19 -7.91 12.68 -13.90
N CYS A 20 -7.00 11.76 -13.58
CA CYS A 20 -6.81 11.24 -12.22
C CYS A 20 -6.55 12.37 -11.22
N ARG A 21 -5.62 13.28 -11.54
CA ARG A 21 -5.32 14.46 -10.69
C ARG A 21 -6.54 15.35 -10.51
N ARG A 22 -7.25 15.66 -11.61
CA ARG A 22 -8.44 16.52 -11.62
C ARG A 22 -9.57 15.93 -10.77
N LEU A 23 -9.87 14.65 -10.92
CA LEU A 23 -10.92 13.97 -10.18
C LEU A 23 -10.56 13.81 -8.69
N ALA A 24 -9.30 13.49 -8.38
CA ALA A 24 -8.82 13.41 -7.00
C ALA A 24 -8.89 14.75 -6.27
N LEU A 25 -8.52 15.87 -6.90
CA LEU A 25 -8.68 17.22 -6.35
C LEU A 25 -10.13 17.54 -5.95
N LEU A 26 -11.11 17.01 -6.69
CA LEU A 26 -12.54 17.18 -6.39
C LEU A 26 -13.08 16.20 -5.34
N ALA A 27 -12.50 15.00 -5.24
CA ALA A 27 -12.97 13.93 -4.37
C ALA A 27 -12.37 14.01 -2.95
N ILE A 28 -11.07 14.29 -2.82
CA ILE A 28 -10.33 14.25 -1.55
C ILE A 28 -10.94 15.18 -0.49
N PRO A 29 -11.22 16.49 -0.76
CA PRO A 29 -11.81 17.37 0.23
C PRO A 29 -13.20 16.88 0.70
N LYS A 30 -14.03 16.39 -0.24
CA LYS A 30 -15.37 15.87 0.07
C LYS A 30 -15.31 14.63 0.96
N LEU A 31 -14.35 13.73 0.72
CA LEU A 31 -14.13 12.54 1.54
C LEU A 31 -13.60 12.90 2.93
N LEU A 32 -12.67 13.87 3.03
CA LEU A 32 -12.18 14.37 4.31
C LEU A 32 -13.32 14.95 5.17
N SER A 33 -14.13 15.86 4.62
CA SER A 33 -15.27 16.44 5.35
C SER A 33 -16.30 15.39 5.79
N LYS A 34 -16.58 14.37 4.97
CA LYS A 34 -17.44 13.25 5.37
C LYS A 34 -16.86 12.49 6.57
N LEU A 35 -15.58 12.15 6.51
CA LEU A 35 -14.86 11.38 7.54
C LEU A 35 -14.59 12.17 8.82
N GLU A 36 -14.69 13.50 8.77
CA GLU A 36 -14.72 14.37 9.95
C GLU A 36 -16.06 14.33 10.68
N VAL A 37 -17.18 14.29 9.96
CA VAL A 37 -18.53 14.18 10.54
C VAL A 37 -18.81 12.77 11.05
N GLN A 38 -18.56 11.75 10.24
CA GLN A 38 -18.78 10.35 10.59
C GLN A 38 -17.73 9.45 9.94
N HIS A 39 -17.02 8.67 10.76
CA HIS A 39 -16.08 7.71 10.22
C HIS A 39 -16.79 6.54 9.52
N CYS A 40 -16.31 6.21 8.32
CA CYS A 40 -16.73 5.04 7.56
C CYS A 40 -15.50 4.41 6.89
N ASN A 41 -15.32 3.09 7.06
CA ASN A 41 -14.20 2.37 6.44
C ASN A 41 -14.18 2.51 4.91
N MET A 42 -15.34 2.48 4.25
CA MET A 42 -15.41 2.61 2.79
C MET A 42 -14.91 3.98 2.31
N ASP A 43 -15.37 5.08 2.93
CA ASP A 43 -14.93 6.41 2.56
C ASP A 43 -13.45 6.65 2.91
N GLN A 44 -12.94 6.05 3.99
CA GLN A 44 -11.50 6.04 4.30
C GLN A 44 -10.68 5.32 3.22
N TRP A 45 -11.15 4.15 2.74
CA TRP A 45 -10.45 3.41 1.69
C TRP A 45 -10.47 4.18 0.37
N LYS A 46 -11.59 4.83 0.03
CA LYS A 46 -11.66 5.75 -1.10
C LYS A 46 -10.65 6.87 -0.95
N LEU A 47 -10.66 7.60 0.18
CA LEU A 47 -9.72 8.69 0.47
C LEU A 47 -8.27 8.25 0.22
N PHE A 48 -7.88 7.10 0.76
CA PHE A 48 -6.52 6.57 0.59
C PHE A 48 -6.21 6.24 -0.86
N GLY A 49 -7.18 5.71 -1.61
CA GLY A 49 -7.07 5.48 -3.06
C GLY A 49 -6.88 6.78 -3.85
N TYR A 50 -7.74 7.77 -3.63
CA TYR A 50 -7.69 9.08 -4.31
C TYR A 50 -6.40 9.85 -4.00
N VAL A 51 -6.00 9.94 -2.73
CA VAL A 51 -4.72 10.59 -2.34
C VAL A 51 -3.54 9.86 -2.97
N THR A 52 -3.51 8.52 -2.94
CA THR A 52 -2.41 7.75 -3.52
C THR A 52 -2.37 7.88 -5.04
N GLY A 53 -3.51 7.92 -5.73
CA GLY A 53 -3.59 8.13 -7.18
C GLY A 53 -3.09 9.51 -7.59
N PHE A 54 -3.48 10.55 -6.83
CA PHE A 54 -2.96 11.90 -7.03
C PHE A 54 -1.45 11.98 -6.85
N LEU A 55 -0.90 11.48 -5.73
CA LEU A 55 0.53 11.54 -5.46
C LEU A 55 1.35 10.67 -6.44
N ALA A 56 0.83 9.51 -6.85
CA ALA A 56 1.48 8.64 -7.83
C ALA A 56 1.52 9.29 -9.23
N SER A 57 0.41 9.91 -9.67
CA SER A 57 0.34 10.60 -10.96
C SER A 57 1.11 11.92 -11.00
N LEU A 58 1.34 12.58 -9.85
CA LEU A 58 2.13 13.80 -9.74
C LEU A 58 3.64 13.55 -9.63
N TYR A 59 4.07 12.58 -8.80
CA TYR A 59 5.50 12.37 -8.49
C TYR A 59 6.13 11.13 -9.12
N GLY A 60 5.35 10.24 -9.74
CA GLY A 60 5.85 9.00 -10.34
C GLY A 60 6.43 7.97 -9.35
N HIS A 61 6.25 8.18 -8.04
CA HIS A 61 6.76 7.26 -7.02
C HIS A 61 6.02 5.92 -7.02
N ARG A 62 6.76 4.84 -6.77
CA ARG A 62 6.19 3.50 -6.63
C ARG A 62 5.28 3.43 -5.40
N LEU A 63 4.22 2.62 -5.49
CA LEU A 63 3.26 2.42 -4.39
C LEU A 63 3.89 2.04 -3.04
N GLY A 64 5.05 1.36 -3.08
CA GLY A 64 5.85 1.02 -1.91
C GLY A 64 6.37 2.21 -1.10
N VAL A 65 6.50 3.41 -1.71
CA VAL A 65 6.85 4.65 -0.99
C VAL A 65 5.66 5.09 -0.14
N PHE A 66 4.48 5.22 -0.75
CA PHE A 66 3.25 5.63 -0.07
C PHE A 66 2.86 4.65 1.04
N LEU A 67 2.99 3.33 0.80
CA LEU A 67 2.74 2.27 1.78
C LEU A 67 3.56 2.39 3.07
N ASN A 68 4.81 2.84 2.98
CA ASN A 68 5.73 2.91 4.11
C ASN A 68 5.88 4.34 4.68
N MET A 69 5.13 5.30 4.14
CA MET A 69 5.09 6.68 4.64
C MET A 69 4.56 6.72 6.07
N THR A 70 5.36 7.25 6.99
CA THR A 70 5.08 7.28 8.43
C THR A 70 4.61 8.66 8.91
N ASP A 71 3.88 8.69 10.03
CA ASP A 71 3.46 9.96 10.66
C ASP A 71 4.66 10.80 11.06
N GLY A 72 5.72 10.16 11.55
CA GLY A 72 6.95 10.83 11.98
C GLY A 72 7.70 11.46 10.82
N GLN A 73 7.55 10.97 9.59
CA GLN A 73 8.11 11.60 8.39
C GLN A 73 7.26 12.76 7.90
N VAL A 74 5.93 12.61 7.90
CA VAL A 74 5.01 13.71 7.52
C VAL A 74 5.11 14.85 8.52
N THR A 75 5.01 14.60 9.81
CA THR A 75 5.11 15.67 10.84
C THR A 75 6.47 16.34 10.93
N LYS A 76 7.52 15.75 10.34
CA LYS A 76 8.87 16.34 10.19
C LYS A 76 9.17 16.84 8.77
N ALA A 77 8.16 16.96 7.90
CA ALA A 77 8.34 17.53 6.57
C ALA A 77 8.85 18.98 6.69
N VAL A 78 9.87 19.32 5.90
CA VAL A 78 10.54 20.63 6.00
C VAL A 78 9.73 21.66 5.21
N HIS A 79 9.10 22.60 5.92
CA HIS A 79 8.40 23.73 5.30
C HIS A 79 9.38 24.69 4.61
N CYS A 80 9.02 25.17 3.42
CA CYS A 80 9.73 26.19 2.66
C CYS A 80 8.94 27.50 2.72
N PRO A 81 9.30 28.47 3.61
CA PRO A 81 8.48 29.66 3.86
C PRO A 81 8.25 30.54 2.62
N GLU A 82 9.19 30.56 1.68
CA GLU A 82 9.12 31.36 0.45
C GLU A 82 8.07 30.84 -0.55
N LYS A 83 7.74 29.55 -0.50
CA LYS A 83 6.84 28.89 -1.47
C LYS A 83 5.56 28.33 -0.85
N GLY A 84 5.54 28.11 0.47
CA GLY A 84 4.45 27.42 1.17
C GLY A 84 4.44 25.89 0.97
N ASP A 85 5.50 25.35 0.37
CA ASP A 85 5.65 23.91 0.09
C ASP A 85 6.31 23.17 1.25
N TYR A 86 6.14 21.85 1.29
CA TYR A 86 6.67 20.95 2.32
C TYR A 86 7.50 19.83 1.68
N LEU A 87 8.80 19.78 2.01
CA LEU A 87 9.68 18.70 1.57
C LEU A 87 9.53 17.48 2.50
N LEU A 88 8.79 16.49 2.02
CA LEU A 88 8.66 15.18 2.65
C LEU A 88 9.80 14.25 2.22
N LYS A 89 10.39 13.55 3.19
CA LYS A 89 11.38 12.48 2.99
C LYS A 89 10.78 11.16 3.48
N VAL A 90 10.71 10.14 2.63
CA VAL A 90 10.26 8.80 3.00
C VAL A 90 11.48 7.90 3.05
N GLU A 91 11.80 7.51 4.27
CA GLU A 91 13.13 7.08 4.70
C GLU A 91 13.18 5.57 4.96
N GLU A 92 12.04 4.89 4.76
CA GLU A 92 11.85 3.44 4.79
C GLU A 92 11.10 3.01 3.53
N HIS A 93 11.72 2.21 2.65
CA HIS A 93 11.01 1.40 1.67
C HIS A 93 11.82 0.15 1.27
N LYS A 94 11.15 -0.83 0.65
CA LYS A 94 11.71 -2.17 0.28
C LYS A 94 13.02 -2.17 -0.52
N THR A 95 13.46 -1.02 -1.03
CA THR A 95 14.66 -0.90 -1.88
C THR A 95 15.59 0.25 -1.44
N ASN A 96 15.54 0.66 -0.16
CA ASN A 96 16.45 1.66 0.43
C ASN A 96 17.93 1.37 0.12
N GLN A 97 18.34 0.09 0.20
CA GLN A 97 19.71 -0.37 -0.08
C GLN A 97 20.14 -0.19 -1.56
N SER A 98 19.25 0.23 -2.45
CA SER A 98 19.52 0.27 -3.90
C SER A 98 19.02 1.54 -4.62
N PHE A 99 18.08 2.31 -4.04
CA PHE A 99 17.48 3.49 -4.68
C PHE A 99 17.47 4.77 -3.81
N GLY A 100 18.09 4.74 -2.62
CA GLY A 100 18.22 5.92 -1.76
C GLY A 100 16.93 6.34 -1.05
N LEU A 101 16.80 7.63 -0.71
CA LEU A 101 15.60 8.19 -0.07
C LEU A 101 14.60 8.71 -1.10
N ALA A 102 13.32 8.38 -0.94
CA ALA A 102 12.26 9.01 -1.71
C ALA A 102 11.96 10.41 -1.16
N LYS A 103 11.89 11.41 -2.05
CA LYS A 103 11.58 12.81 -1.71
C LYS A 103 10.37 13.28 -2.51
N MET A 104 9.51 14.07 -1.87
CA MET A 104 8.35 14.72 -2.50
C MET A 104 8.29 16.17 -2.01
N LEU A 105 8.11 17.11 -2.94
CA LEU A 105 7.82 18.50 -2.62
C LEU A 105 6.31 18.68 -2.70
N LEU A 106 5.64 18.65 -1.56
CA LEU A 106 4.19 18.73 -1.42
C LEU A 106 3.73 20.18 -1.36
N SER A 107 2.65 20.51 -2.05
CA SER A 107 1.94 21.77 -1.79
C SER A 107 1.32 21.76 -0.40
N SER A 108 1.00 22.96 0.13
CA SER A 108 0.26 23.11 1.39
C SER A 108 -1.05 22.29 1.42
N GLN A 109 -1.74 22.17 0.28
CA GLN A 109 -2.97 21.38 0.16
C GLN A 109 -2.71 19.87 0.31
N GLU A 110 -1.72 19.33 -0.41
CA GLU A 110 -1.35 17.91 -0.35
C GLU A 110 -0.84 17.52 1.03
N TYR A 111 0.00 18.37 1.63
CA TYR A 111 0.48 18.19 3.00
C TYR A 111 -0.69 18.19 4.00
N GLY A 112 -1.65 19.10 3.81
CA GLY A 112 -2.90 19.14 4.57
C GLY A 112 -3.67 17.82 4.53
N TRP A 113 -3.83 17.18 3.37
CA TRP A 113 -4.51 15.88 3.26
C TRP A 113 -3.81 14.75 4.04
N LEU A 114 -2.47 14.76 4.07
CA LEU A 114 -1.69 13.81 4.86
C LEU A 114 -1.86 14.07 6.36
N LEU A 115 -1.83 15.33 6.79
CA LEU A 115 -2.10 15.71 8.18
C LEU A 115 -3.52 15.35 8.62
N SER A 116 -4.56 15.63 7.81
CA SER A 116 -5.95 15.25 8.11
C SER A 116 -6.10 13.73 8.22
N SER A 117 -5.35 12.95 7.43
CA SER A 117 -5.31 11.48 7.55
C SER A 117 -4.71 11.01 8.88
N ILE A 118 -3.65 11.68 9.36
CA ILE A 118 -3.03 11.43 10.67
C ILE A 118 -3.96 11.86 11.82
N GLN A 119 -4.65 12.99 11.69
CA GLN A 119 -5.63 13.46 12.68
C GLN A 119 -6.82 12.52 12.78
N MET A 120 -7.39 12.09 11.65
CA MET A 120 -8.44 11.06 11.58
C MET A 120 -7.99 9.78 12.30
N LYS A 121 -6.78 9.29 12.02
CA LYS A 121 -6.22 8.14 12.74
C LYS A 121 -6.19 8.34 14.25
N ASN A 122 -5.63 9.46 14.71
CA ASN A 122 -5.48 9.75 16.13
C ASN A 122 -6.84 9.79 16.87
N ARG A 123 -7.92 10.23 16.21
CA ARG A 123 -9.29 10.15 16.75
C ARG A 123 -9.76 8.70 16.88
N LEU A 124 -9.50 7.86 15.89
CA LEU A 124 -9.96 6.46 15.83
C LEU A 124 -9.18 5.52 16.75
N THR A 125 -7.91 5.81 17.03
CA THR A 125 -7.03 4.96 17.86
C THR A 125 -6.77 5.57 19.24
N ALA A 126 -7.72 6.35 19.77
CA ALA A 126 -7.61 7.06 21.05
C ALA A 126 -7.54 6.15 22.30
N GLY A 127 -7.63 4.82 22.13
CA GLY A 127 -7.47 3.83 23.20
C GLY A 127 -6.71 2.57 22.77
N SER A 128 -5.91 2.64 21.69
CA SER A 128 -5.19 1.47 21.14
C SER A 128 -3.80 1.84 20.62
N ALA A 129 -2.99 0.83 20.29
CA ALA A 129 -1.65 1.03 19.74
C ALA A 129 -1.72 1.82 18.42
N LYS A 130 -1.10 3.01 18.38
CA LYS A 130 -1.16 3.91 17.23
C LYS A 130 -0.44 3.31 16.01
N PRO A 131 -1.10 3.17 14.84
CA PRO A 131 -0.45 2.77 13.60
C PRO A 131 0.73 3.68 13.23
N LYS A 132 1.87 3.10 12.85
CA LYS A 132 3.08 3.84 12.42
C LYS A 132 2.87 4.64 11.12
N TYR A 133 2.00 4.15 10.25
CA TYR A 133 1.86 4.57 8.85
C TYR A 133 0.68 5.51 8.63
N VAL A 134 0.82 6.43 7.67
CA VAL A 134 -0.24 7.39 7.29
C VAL A 134 -1.43 6.66 6.69
N PHE A 135 -1.19 5.67 5.83
CA PHE A 135 -2.21 4.78 5.29
C PHE A 135 -2.32 3.51 6.14
N PHE A 136 -3.14 3.60 7.20
CA PHE A 136 -3.28 2.58 8.24
C PHE A 136 -4.44 1.61 8.00
N LYS A 137 -4.32 0.42 8.60
CA LYS A 137 -5.48 -0.41 8.98
C LYS A 137 -5.74 -0.23 10.49
N THR A 138 -6.92 -0.64 10.93
CA THR A 138 -7.32 -0.67 12.36
C THR A 138 -6.37 -1.47 13.25
N ASN A 139 -5.57 -2.39 12.69
CA ASN A 139 -4.60 -3.22 13.40
C ASN A 139 -3.13 -2.73 13.30
N ALA A 140 -2.91 -1.42 13.20
CA ALA A 140 -1.59 -0.76 13.21
C ALA A 140 -0.60 -1.09 12.07
N SER A 141 -0.90 -2.07 11.22
CA SER A 141 -0.12 -2.45 10.04
C SER A 141 -0.25 -1.42 8.88
N PRO A 142 0.77 -1.29 8.00
CA PRO A 142 0.62 -0.50 6.78
C PRO A 142 -0.45 -1.15 5.92
N SER A 143 -1.27 -0.36 5.22
CA SER A 143 -2.36 -0.94 4.44
C SER A 143 -1.83 -1.73 3.25
N SER A 144 -1.63 -3.04 3.40
CA SER A 144 -1.35 -3.95 2.27
C SER A 144 -2.46 -3.97 1.21
N LEU A 145 -3.60 -3.31 1.49
CA LEU A 145 -4.70 -3.09 0.57
C LEU A 145 -4.62 -1.74 -0.17
N LEU A 146 -3.58 -0.92 0.01
CA LEU A 146 -3.46 0.38 -0.68
C LEU A 146 -3.51 0.24 -2.20
N THR A 147 -3.00 -0.87 -2.76
CA THR A 147 -3.16 -1.19 -4.18
C THR A 147 -4.64 -1.35 -4.54
N ARG A 148 -5.40 -2.11 -3.75
CA ARG A 148 -6.86 -2.28 -3.94
C ARG A 148 -7.60 -0.95 -3.77
N TYR A 149 -7.17 -0.10 -2.84
CA TYR A 149 -7.76 1.22 -2.60
C TYR A 149 -7.55 2.14 -3.79
N LEU A 150 -6.32 2.19 -4.32
CA LEU A 150 -5.98 2.90 -5.56
C LEU A 150 -6.81 2.37 -6.75
N GLN A 151 -6.90 1.05 -6.92
CA GLN A 151 -7.69 0.42 -7.98
C GLN A 151 -9.19 0.74 -7.89
N MET A 152 -9.77 0.80 -6.68
CA MET A 152 -11.15 1.23 -6.48
C MET A 152 -11.35 2.70 -6.86
N ALA A 153 -10.45 3.60 -6.44
CA ALA A 153 -10.52 5.00 -6.84
C ALA A 153 -10.37 5.16 -8.37
N TRP A 154 -9.45 4.42 -9.01
CA TRP A 154 -9.25 4.42 -10.46
C TRP A 154 -10.50 3.98 -11.24
N LEU A 155 -11.20 2.96 -10.71
CA LEU A 155 -12.46 2.48 -11.27
C LEU A 155 -13.60 3.47 -11.06
N GLU A 156 -13.71 4.12 -9.89
CA GLU A 156 -14.70 5.18 -9.65
C GLU A 156 -14.47 6.42 -10.52
N MET A 157 -13.22 6.72 -10.86
CA MET A 157 -12.85 7.77 -11.83
C MET A 157 -13.19 7.39 -13.29
N ASN A 158 -13.60 6.14 -13.55
CA ASN A 158 -13.84 5.60 -14.90
C ASN A 158 -12.63 5.74 -15.86
N LEU A 159 -11.41 5.65 -15.31
CA LEU A 159 -10.17 5.67 -16.08
C LEU A 159 -9.86 4.30 -16.68
N ARG A 160 -9.17 4.28 -17.82
CA ARG A 160 -8.74 3.02 -18.45
C ARG A 160 -7.42 2.55 -17.86
N GLY A 161 -7.11 1.28 -18.13
CA GLY A 161 -6.08 0.53 -17.41
C GLY A 161 -6.46 0.32 -15.94
N CYS A 162 -5.81 -0.64 -15.29
CA CYS A 162 -5.91 -0.80 -13.84
C CYS A 162 -4.49 -0.76 -13.30
N PRO A 163 -4.14 0.13 -12.34
CA PRO A 163 -2.79 0.20 -11.81
C PRO A 163 -2.36 -1.18 -11.30
N PRO A 164 -1.16 -1.67 -11.67
CA PRO A 164 -0.87 -3.10 -11.68
C PRO A 164 -0.86 -3.74 -10.29
N SER A 165 -1.57 -4.86 -10.16
CA SER A 165 -1.55 -5.77 -9.01
C SER A 165 -1.51 -7.21 -9.53
N PRO A 166 -0.85 -8.17 -8.84
CA PRO A 166 -0.70 -9.56 -9.34
C PRO A 166 -1.98 -10.38 -9.43
N VAL A 167 -3.14 -9.83 -9.04
CA VAL A 167 -4.40 -10.56 -8.91
C VAL A 167 -5.53 -9.77 -9.54
N CYS A 168 -5.84 -10.08 -10.80
CA CYS A 168 -7.15 -9.79 -11.38
C CYS A 168 -8.19 -10.72 -10.74
N GLY A 169 -8.67 -10.33 -9.55
CA GLY A 169 -9.86 -10.92 -8.94
C GLY A 169 -11.14 -10.37 -9.57
N PRO A 170 -12.28 -11.07 -9.45
CA PRO A 170 -13.56 -10.62 -10.03
C PRO A 170 -14.06 -9.30 -9.41
N PRO A 171 -15.06 -8.65 -10.05
CA PRO A 171 -15.78 -7.52 -9.44
C PRO A 171 -16.26 -7.85 -8.03
N TRP A 172 -16.21 -6.86 -7.14
CA TRP A 172 -16.41 -7.02 -5.69
C TRP A 172 -17.64 -7.87 -5.32
N GLN A 173 -17.43 -8.91 -4.52
CA GLN A 173 -18.38 -9.30 -3.48
C GLN A 173 -17.95 -8.69 -2.14
N PRO A 174 -18.90 -8.28 -1.26
CA PRO A 174 -18.58 -7.79 0.07
C PRO A 174 -17.71 -8.78 0.84
N LEU A 175 -16.71 -8.25 1.57
CA LEU A 175 -16.05 -9.06 2.60
C LEU A 175 -17.07 -9.35 3.69
N PRO A 176 -17.17 -10.59 4.20
CA PRO A 176 -18.13 -10.91 5.24
C PRO A 176 -17.83 -10.09 6.50
N GLU A 177 -18.87 -9.44 7.03
CA GLU A 177 -18.80 -8.77 8.32
C GLU A 177 -18.65 -9.82 9.42
N THR A 178 -17.42 -10.17 9.78
CA THR A 178 -17.15 -10.91 11.02
C THR A 178 -17.47 -10.00 12.19
N GLY A 179 -18.71 -10.08 12.65
CA GLY A 179 -19.30 -9.13 13.59
C GLY A 179 -18.58 -9.07 14.94
N MET A 180 -18.52 -7.86 15.50
CA MET A 180 -18.26 -7.69 16.92
C MET A 180 -19.51 -8.10 17.72
N GLY A 181 -19.67 -9.41 17.89
CA GLY A 181 -20.73 -10.04 18.66
C GLY A 181 -20.17 -10.75 19.90
N LYS A 182 -20.52 -10.21 21.07
CA LYS A 182 -20.40 -10.74 22.44
C LYS A 182 -19.85 -12.17 22.61
N THR A 183 -18.84 -12.30 23.46
CA THR A 183 -18.32 -13.57 23.97
C THR A 183 -19.42 -14.42 24.62
N GLN A 184 -19.73 -15.56 24.01
CA GLN A 184 -20.31 -16.70 24.72
C GLN A 184 -19.74 -18.00 24.12
N ARG A 185 -19.29 -18.92 24.98
CA ARG A 185 -18.79 -20.24 24.57
C ARG A 185 -19.94 -21.11 24.09
N SER A 186 -19.76 -21.76 22.95
CA SER A 186 -20.11 -23.18 22.77
C SER A 186 -19.29 -23.76 21.62
N ASP A 187 -18.92 -25.03 21.75
CA ASP A 187 -17.93 -25.67 20.89
C ASP A 187 -18.48 -26.01 19.49
N THR A 188 -17.67 -25.76 18.46
CA THR A 188 -17.60 -26.64 17.29
C THR A 188 -16.24 -26.47 16.60
N ALA A 189 -15.60 -27.59 16.30
CA ALA A 189 -14.18 -27.61 15.93
C ALA A 189 -13.90 -26.97 14.56
N TRP A 190 -12.79 -26.25 14.48
CA TRP A 190 -12.16 -25.91 13.19
C TRP A 190 -11.38 -27.14 12.71
N PRO A 191 -11.55 -27.59 11.44
CA PRO A 191 -10.99 -28.86 11.00
C PRO A 191 -9.45 -28.87 11.01
N GLU A 192 -8.90 -30.00 11.43
CA GLU A 192 -7.46 -30.20 11.58
C GLU A 192 -6.67 -30.14 10.27
N LYS A 193 -5.36 -29.95 10.44
CA LYS A 193 -4.35 -29.90 9.39
C LYS A 193 -4.35 -31.16 8.52
N ALA A 194 -4.69 -31.01 7.24
CA ALA A 194 -4.38 -32.00 6.20
C ALA A 194 -3.13 -31.58 5.40
N LYS A 195 -1.98 -32.09 5.85
CA LYS A 195 -1.00 -32.84 5.06
C LYS A 195 -0.63 -32.30 3.66
N TYR A 196 0.52 -31.63 3.58
CA TYR A 196 1.60 -32.13 2.72
C TYR A 196 2.76 -32.53 3.63
N ALA A 197 3.09 -33.82 3.61
CA ALA A 197 4.14 -34.38 4.45
C ALA A 197 5.52 -34.22 3.78
N ASN A 198 6.55 -34.05 4.61
CA ASN A 198 7.90 -34.47 4.21
C ASN A 198 7.89 -36.00 4.02
N GLU A 199 8.55 -36.48 2.98
CA GLU A 199 9.31 -37.73 3.07
C GLU A 199 10.80 -37.47 2.79
N PRO A 200 11.74 -38.22 3.39
CA PRO A 200 13.10 -37.73 3.58
C PRO A 200 14.21 -38.59 2.95
N LYS A 201 15.43 -38.02 2.95
CA LYS A 201 16.75 -38.65 2.64
C LYS A 201 17.01 -38.77 1.12
N GLN A 202 18.26 -38.72 0.64
CA GLN A 202 19.54 -38.97 1.32
C GLN A 202 20.60 -37.88 1.02
N SER A 203 21.46 -37.61 2.01
CA SER A 203 22.75 -36.94 1.82
C SER A 203 23.76 -37.93 1.22
N PRO A 204 24.64 -37.53 0.28
CA PRO A 204 25.76 -38.36 -0.15
C PRO A 204 26.73 -38.59 1.03
N LYS A 205 27.13 -39.85 1.24
CA LYS A 205 28.22 -40.18 2.18
C LYS A 205 29.57 -39.97 1.50
N LEU A 206 30.53 -39.48 2.27
CA LEU A 206 31.97 -39.53 1.96
C LEU A 206 32.55 -40.86 2.49
N THR A 207 33.62 -41.36 1.85
CA THR A 207 34.33 -42.67 1.95
C THR A 207 34.15 -43.50 0.64
N ASP A 208 35.18 -44.11 0.04
CA ASP A 208 36.61 -44.13 0.40
C ASP A 208 37.52 -44.32 -0.83
N PHE A 209 38.84 -44.30 -0.62
CA PHE A 209 39.89 -44.47 -1.63
C PHE A 209 39.72 -45.71 -2.54
N LYS A 210 40.12 -45.56 -3.81
CA LYS A 210 40.92 -46.59 -4.47
C LYS A 210 41.84 -45.99 -5.55
N GLU A 211 43.15 -46.13 -5.34
CA GLU A 211 44.13 -46.08 -6.42
C GLU A 211 43.94 -47.31 -7.31
N ASP A 212 44.15 -47.15 -8.62
CA ASP A 212 44.89 -48.14 -9.40
C ASP A 212 45.46 -47.49 -10.68
N SER A 213 46.57 -48.03 -11.17
CA SER A 213 47.50 -47.38 -12.09
C SER A 213 47.42 -47.89 -13.54
N ALA A 214 48.25 -47.32 -14.43
CA ALA A 214 48.56 -47.77 -15.80
C ALA A 214 47.43 -47.61 -16.84
N SER A 215 47.65 -47.44 -18.15
CA SER A 215 48.78 -47.04 -19.04
C SER A 215 48.13 -46.73 -20.41
N VAL A 216 48.69 -46.05 -21.42
CA VAL A 216 50.05 -45.83 -21.92
C VAL A 216 50.15 -44.38 -22.45
#